data_AF-A0A653EEQ6-F1
#
_entry.id   AF-A0A653EEQ6-F1
#
_cell.length_a   1.000
_cell.length_b   1.000
_cell.length_c   1.000
_cell.angle_alpha   90.00
_cell.angle_beta   90.00
_cell.angle_gamma   90.00
#
_symmetry.space_group_name_H-M   'P 1'
#
loop_
_entity.id
_entity.type
_entity.pdbx_description
1 polymer ?
#
loop_
_entity_poly.entity_id
_entity_poly.type
_entity_poly.pdbx_seq_one_letter_code
_entity_poly.pdbx_strand_id
1 'polypeptide(L)'
;MSIDSELVAVDLTSDERSFIQHALYQWQFSATATPFPIRVLGLSTWEEFDELTGRLSYAVVGGQALTSLDWARVLYLTECSWASELVGAGLDFATVSGISDTEAVSLLRGLQRKIGRITTAELLFPGSGRHSKPADGG
;
A
#
# COMPACT_ATOMS: atom_id res chain seq x y z
N MET A 1 16.36 -19.00 0.13
CA MET A 1 15.67 -18.27 -0.95
C MET A 1 15.09 -17.02 -0.32
N SER A 2 15.57 -15.83 -0.70
CA SER A 2 14.93 -14.58 -0.26
C SER A 2 13.58 -14.49 -0.97
N ILE A 3 12.50 -14.58 -0.21
CA ILE A 3 11.13 -14.48 -0.72
C ILE A 3 10.88 -13.07 -1.30
N ASP A 4 11.72 -12.09 -0.95
CA ASP A 4 11.64 -10.70 -1.40
C ASP A 4 11.88 -10.48 -2.91
N SER A 5 12.46 -11.45 -3.63
CA SER A 5 12.77 -11.30 -5.06
C SER A 5 11.80 -12.04 -6.00
N GLU A 6 10.89 -12.86 -5.48
CA GLU A 6 9.93 -13.57 -6.33
C GLU A 6 8.80 -12.64 -6.79
N LEU A 7 8.54 -12.61 -8.10
CA LEU A 7 7.46 -11.81 -8.69
C LEU A 7 6.14 -12.59 -8.62
N VAL A 8 5.14 -11.98 -7.99
CA VAL A 8 3.81 -12.55 -7.80
C VAL A 8 2.80 -11.71 -8.58
N ALA A 9 2.02 -12.36 -9.45
CA ALA A 9 0.89 -11.73 -10.10
C ALA A 9 -0.35 -11.77 -9.19
N VAL A 10 -1.06 -10.65 -9.06
CA VAL A 10 -2.35 -10.58 -8.36
C VAL A 10 -3.43 -10.26 -9.39
N ASP A 11 -4.49 -11.06 -9.37
CA ASP A 11 -5.65 -10.87 -10.25
C ASP A 11 -6.52 -9.70 -9.75
N LEU A 12 -6.14 -8.49 -10.15
CA LEU A 12 -6.86 -7.24 -9.86
C LEU A 12 -7.83 -6.88 -10.99
N THR A 13 -9.04 -6.48 -10.61
CA THR A 13 -10.01 -5.89 -11.55
C THR A 13 -9.53 -4.53 -12.05
N SER A 14 -10.15 -4.04 -13.13
CA SER A 14 -9.87 -2.68 -13.63
C SER A 14 -10.13 -1.61 -12.56
N ASP A 15 -11.23 -1.75 -11.80
CA ASP A 15 -11.60 -0.80 -10.75
C ASP A 15 -10.62 -0.84 -9.57
N GLU A 16 -10.15 -2.02 -9.19
CA GLU A 16 -9.12 -2.18 -8.15
C GLU A 16 -7.78 -1.55 -8.58
N ARG A 17 -7.38 -1.70 -9.85
CA ARG A 17 -6.19 -1.04 -10.38
C ARG A 17 -6.35 0.47 -10.42
N SER A 18 -7.51 0.95 -10.85
CA SER A 18 -7.84 2.39 -10.87
C SER A 18 -7.82 2.98 -9.46
N PHE A 19 -8.39 2.28 -8.48
CA PHE A 19 -8.36 2.72 -7.08
C PHE A 19 -6.94 2.81 -6.52
N ILE A 20 -6.08 1.81 -6.77
CA ILE A 20 -4.66 1.87 -6.40
C ILE A 20 -3.97 3.05 -7.10
N GLN A 21 -4.22 3.25 -8.40
CA GLN A 21 -3.62 4.35 -9.14
C GLN A 21 -4.00 5.71 -8.53
N HIS A 22 -5.28 5.95 -8.26
CA HIS A 22 -5.76 7.17 -7.62
C HIS A 22 -5.13 7.36 -6.24
N ALA A 23 -5.00 6.29 -5.45
CA ALA A 23 -4.39 6.34 -4.14
C ALA A 23 -2.88 6.62 -4.18
N LEU A 24 -2.14 5.99 -5.10
CA LEU A 24 -0.71 6.24 -5.25
C LEU A 24 -0.42 7.63 -5.80
N TYR A 25 -1.30 8.18 -6.65
CA TYR A 25 -1.16 9.55 -7.13
C TYR A 25 -1.33 10.60 -6.04
N GLN A 26 -2.08 10.35 -4.96
CA GLN A 26 -2.20 11.36 -3.90
C GLN A 26 -0.86 11.75 -3.29
N TRP A 27 0.11 10.83 -3.26
CA TRP A 27 1.47 11.10 -2.79
C TRP A 27 2.24 12.10 -3.66
N GLN A 28 1.82 12.30 -4.92
CA GLN A 28 2.34 13.34 -5.83
C GLN A 28 1.43 14.57 -5.93
N PHE A 29 0.30 14.57 -5.22
CA PHE A 29 -0.65 15.69 -5.19
C PHE A 29 -1.04 16.05 -3.75
N SER A 30 -2.26 15.72 -3.32
CA SER A 30 -2.86 16.23 -2.08
C SER A 30 -2.09 15.84 -0.81
N ALA A 31 -1.37 14.71 -0.83
CA ALA A 31 -0.55 14.22 0.28
C ALA A 31 0.94 14.58 0.15
N THR A 32 1.37 15.39 -0.82
CA THR A 32 2.80 15.71 -1.03
C THR A 32 3.47 16.38 0.16
N ALA A 33 2.74 17.22 0.89
CA ALA A 33 3.26 17.96 2.04
C ALA A 33 3.00 17.25 3.38
N THR A 34 2.32 16.11 3.38
CA THR A 34 2.00 15.40 4.63
C THR A 34 3.23 14.64 5.13
N PRO A 35 3.60 14.78 6.41
CA PRO A 35 4.69 13.99 6.98
C PRO A 35 4.34 12.49 6.94
N PHE A 36 5.22 11.69 6.32
CA PHE A 36 5.08 10.24 6.28
C PHE A 36 6.42 9.55 6.64
N PRO A 37 6.42 8.49 7.47
CA PRO A 37 7.64 7.81 7.87
C PRO A 37 8.17 6.88 6.76
N ILE A 38 8.71 7.44 5.68
CA ILE A 38 9.17 6.72 4.47
C ILE A 38 10.14 5.56 4.76
N ARG A 39 10.86 5.58 5.89
CA ARG A 39 11.73 4.49 6.33
C ARG A 39 10.98 3.17 6.55
N VAL A 40 9.68 3.21 6.85
CA VAL A 40 8.81 2.02 6.92
C VAL A 40 8.74 1.28 5.57
N LEU A 41 8.94 2.00 4.47
CA LEU A 41 8.95 1.40 3.14
C LEU A 41 10.34 0.91 2.73
N GLY A 42 11.34 1.02 3.62
CA GLY A 42 12.75 0.74 3.32
C GLY A 42 13.45 1.84 2.52
N LEU A 43 12.95 3.08 2.58
CA LEU A 43 13.49 4.24 1.85
C LEU A 43 14.23 5.19 2.80
N SER A 44 15.23 5.86 2.27
CA SER A 44 16.07 6.84 2.99
C SER A 44 15.77 8.28 2.61
N THR A 45 15.26 8.53 1.39
CA THR A 45 14.97 9.89 0.90
C THR A 45 13.57 10.01 0.28
N TRP A 46 13.07 11.24 0.17
CA TRP A 46 11.78 11.52 -0.44
C TRP A 46 11.81 11.33 -1.96
N GLU A 47 12.96 11.54 -2.60
CA GLU A 47 13.15 11.25 -4.03
C GLU A 47 12.95 9.75 -4.31
N GLU A 48 13.48 8.87 -3.44
CA GLU A 48 13.24 7.43 -3.55
C GLU A 48 11.76 7.08 -3.34
N PHE A 49 11.03 7.87 -2.55
CA PHE A 49 9.59 7.71 -2.33
C PHE A 49 8.78 8.10 -3.56
N ASP A 50 9.11 9.22 -4.19
CA ASP A 50 8.47 9.67 -5.43
C ASP A 50 8.71 8.67 -6.57
N GLU A 51 9.95 8.18 -6.71
CA GLU A 51 10.30 7.13 -7.66
C GLU A 51 9.54 5.83 -7.38
N LEU A 52 9.43 5.42 -6.11
CA LEU A 52 8.70 4.23 -5.70
C LEU A 52 7.21 4.33 -6.07
N THR A 53 6.54 5.40 -5.65
CA THR A 53 5.09 5.56 -5.88
C THR A 53 4.76 5.62 -7.36
N GLY A 54 5.58 6.31 -8.17
CA GLY A 54 5.45 6.34 -9.63
C GLY A 54 5.64 4.96 -10.27
N ARG A 55 6.71 4.24 -9.88
CA ARG A 55 7.00 2.89 -10.38
C ARG A 55 5.89 1.90 -10.04
N LEU A 56 5.40 1.90 -8.80
CA LEU A 56 4.33 1.00 -8.36
C LEU A 56 3.02 1.29 -9.10
N SER A 57 2.66 2.56 -9.27
CA SER A 57 1.46 2.97 -10.03
C SER A 57 1.52 2.46 -11.47
N TYR A 58 2.64 2.68 -12.16
CA TYR A 58 2.85 2.20 -13.52
C TYR A 58 2.72 0.67 -13.62
N ALA A 59 3.34 -0.06 -12.71
CA ALA A 59 3.33 -1.51 -12.71
C ALA A 59 1.93 -2.09 -12.45
N VAL A 60 1.19 -1.55 -11.48
CA VAL A 60 -0.18 -2.00 -11.16
C VAL A 60 -1.13 -1.74 -12.32
N VAL A 61 -1.08 -0.55 -12.93
CA VAL A 61 -1.89 -0.21 -14.11
C VAL A 61 -1.57 -1.16 -15.27
N GLY A 62 -0.28 -1.42 -15.50
CA GLY A 62 0.20 -2.37 -16.50
C GLY A 62 -0.12 -3.84 -16.20
N GLY A 63 -0.68 -4.17 -15.03
CA GLY A 63 -0.94 -5.55 -14.62
C GLY A 63 0.32 -6.39 -14.45
N GLN A 64 1.44 -5.74 -14.12
CA GLN A 64 2.71 -6.40 -13.92
C GLN A 64 2.72 -7.17 -12.59
N ALA A 65 3.46 -8.27 -12.57
CA ALA A 65 3.79 -8.94 -11.32
C ALA A 65 4.77 -8.08 -10.50
N LEU A 66 4.59 -8.06 -9.18
CA LEU A 66 5.44 -7.33 -8.24
C LEU A 66 6.02 -8.29 -7.20
N THR A 67 7.08 -7.88 -6.52
CA THR A 67 7.57 -8.64 -5.36
C THR A 67 6.56 -8.58 -4.22
N SER A 68 6.59 -9.55 -3.29
CA SER A 68 5.73 -9.52 -2.11
C SER A 68 5.90 -8.26 -1.27
N LEU A 69 7.11 -7.69 -1.22
CA LEU A 69 7.40 -6.42 -0.57
C LEU A 69 6.76 -5.24 -1.30
N ASP A 70 6.84 -5.19 -2.62
CA ASP A 70 6.18 -4.14 -3.40
C ASP A 70 4.65 -4.24 -3.30
N TRP A 71 4.08 -5.45 -3.24
CA TRP A 71 2.67 -5.62 -2.92
C TRP A 71 2.30 -5.14 -1.52
N ALA A 72 3.18 -5.36 -0.52
CA ALA A 72 2.99 -4.81 0.82
C ALA A 72 2.96 -3.29 0.80
N ARG A 73 3.91 -2.67 0.09
CA ARG A 73 4.02 -1.22 -0.10
C ARG A 73 2.78 -0.66 -0.80
N VAL A 74 2.31 -1.30 -1.88
CA VAL A 74 1.07 -0.91 -2.60
C VAL A 74 -0.12 -0.90 -1.64
N LEU A 75 -0.33 -1.98 -0.90
CA LEU A 75 -1.48 -2.09 0.00
C LEU A 75 -1.41 -1.04 1.10
N TYR A 76 -0.26 -0.93 1.78
CA TYR A 76 -0.09 0.00 2.89
C TYR A 76 -0.22 1.47 2.46
N LEU A 77 0.39 1.85 1.33
CA LEU A 77 0.26 3.20 0.78
C LEU A 77 -1.17 3.52 0.35
N THR A 78 -1.90 2.54 -0.20
CA THR A 78 -3.31 2.70 -0.57
C THR A 78 -4.16 2.93 0.68
N GLU A 79 -3.95 2.15 1.73
CA GLU A 79 -4.63 2.29 3.02
C GLU A 79 -4.38 3.66 3.66
N CYS A 80 -3.12 4.09 3.73
CA CYS A 80 -2.75 5.39 4.29
C CYS A 80 -3.32 6.56 3.47
N SER A 81 -3.18 6.51 2.14
CA SER A 81 -3.62 7.55 1.23
C SER A 81 -5.13 7.78 1.29
N TRP A 82 -5.93 6.71 1.27
CA TRP A 82 -7.38 6.82 1.28
C TRP A 82 -7.97 7.03 2.67
N ALA A 83 -7.50 6.33 3.70
CA ALA A 83 -8.21 6.32 4.98
C ALA A 83 -7.71 7.39 5.98
N SER A 84 -6.48 7.89 5.82
CA SER A 84 -5.87 8.80 6.79
C SER A 84 -5.93 10.24 6.31
N GLU A 85 -6.56 11.11 7.10
CA GLU A 85 -6.38 12.55 6.95
C GLU A 85 -5.06 13.04 7.56
N LEU A 86 -4.53 12.31 8.55
CA LEU A 86 -3.31 12.74 9.26
C LEU A 86 -2.07 12.66 8.36
N VAL A 87 -1.99 11.62 7.52
CA VAL A 87 -0.82 11.38 6.67
C VAL A 87 -1.17 11.19 5.20
N GLY A 88 -2.45 11.07 4.84
CA GLY A 88 -2.93 10.83 3.47
C GLY A 88 -3.84 11.94 3.01
N ALA A 89 -4.83 11.59 2.19
CA ALA A 89 -5.80 12.51 1.60
C ALA A 89 -7.24 12.17 2.02
N GLY A 90 -7.45 11.67 3.24
CA GLY A 90 -8.71 11.04 3.65
C GLY A 90 -9.98 11.84 3.34
N LEU A 91 -10.03 13.12 3.72
CA LEU A 91 -11.22 13.96 3.48
C LEU A 91 -11.34 14.42 2.02
N ASP A 92 -10.21 14.57 1.33
CA ASP A 92 -10.16 15.05 -0.05
C ASP A 92 -10.30 13.92 -1.08
N PHE A 93 -10.08 12.67 -0.69
CA PHE A 93 -9.93 11.53 -1.61
C PHE A 93 -11.15 11.38 -2.51
N ALA A 94 -12.36 11.39 -1.94
CA ALA A 94 -13.59 11.25 -2.71
C ALA A 94 -13.77 12.41 -3.70
N THR A 95 -13.39 13.63 -3.31
CA THR A 95 -13.47 14.81 -4.15
C THR A 95 -12.50 14.73 -5.33
N VAL A 96 -11.25 14.30 -5.10
CA VAL A 96 -10.19 14.32 -6.13
C VAL A 96 -10.18 13.05 -7.00
N SER A 97 -10.67 11.93 -6.51
CA SER A 97 -10.75 10.67 -7.26
C SER A 97 -12.12 10.41 -7.89
N GLY A 98 -13.19 11.00 -7.35
CA GLY A 98 -14.57 10.67 -7.71
C GLY A 98 -15.08 9.34 -7.13
N ILE A 99 -14.25 8.63 -6.35
CA ILE A 99 -14.59 7.35 -5.74
C ILE A 99 -15.22 7.61 -4.37
N SER A 100 -16.48 7.18 -4.20
CA SER A 100 -17.19 7.35 -2.92
C SER A 100 -16.61 6.48 -1.81
N ASP A 101 -16.78 6.86 -0.54
CA ASP A 101 -16.31 6.04 0.60
C ASP A 101 -16.88 4.63 0.61
N THR A 102 -18.15 4.46 0.23
CA THR A 102 -18.80 3.14 0.16
C THR A 102 -18.23 2.25 -0.93
N GLU A 103 -17.81 2.86 -2.03
CA GLU A 103 -17.12 2.16 -3.12
C GLU A 103 -15.67 1.84 -2.72
N ALA A 104 -14.95 2.83 -2.19
CA ALA A 104 -13.55 2.71 -1.78
C ALA A 104 -13.37 1.64 -0.70
N VAL A 105 -14.24 1.56 0.30
CA VAL A 105 -14.17 0.49 1.32
C VAL A 105 -14.38 -0.89 0.71
N SER A 106 -15.26 -1.01 -0.29
CA SER A 106 -15.52 -2.28 -0.98
C SER A 106 -14.31 -2.73 -1.81
N LEU A 107 -13.71 -1.79 -2.56
CA LEU A 107 -12.48 -2.00 -3.32
C LEU A 107 -11.30 -2.37 -2.40
N LEU A 108 -11.11 -1.63 -1.31
CA LEU A 108 -10.05 -1.89 -0.34
C LEU A 108 -10.16 -3.29 0.28
N ARG A 109 -11.37 -3.74 0.64
CA ARG A 109 -11.57 -5.11 1.15
C ARG A 109 -11.29 -6.16 0.08
N GLY A 110 -11.46 -5.86 -1.21
CA GLY A 110 -10.98 -6.68 -2.32
C GLY A 110 -9.46 -6.81 -2.31
N LEU A 111 -8.77 -5.66 -2.30
CA LEU A 111 -7.31 -5.58 -2.28
C LEU A 111 -6.70 -6.32 -1.09
N GLN A 112 -7.19 -6.05 0.13
CA GLN A 112 -6.70 -6.69 1.36
C GLN A 112 -6.83 -8.21 1.31
N ARG A 113 -7.92 -8.74 0.74
CA ARG A 113 -8.09 -10.21 0.59
C ARG A 113 -7.15 -10.79 -0.45
N LYS A 114 -6.88 -10.08 -1.55
CA LYS A 114 -6.05 -10.58 -2.65
C LYS A 114 -4.57 -10.46 -2.32
N ILE A 115 -4.14 -9.26 -1.92
CA ILE A 115 -2.75 -8.93 -1.59
C ILE A 115 -2.35 -9.53 -0.25
N GLY A 116 -3.22 -9.46 0.78
CA GLY A 116 -2.92 -9.99 2.12
C GLY A 116 -2.71 -11.50 2.17
N ARG A 117 -3.04 -12.25 1.11
CA ARG A 117 -2.73 -13.68 0.97
C ARG A 117 -1.29 -13.95 0.56
N ILE A 118 -0.62 -12.98 -0.06
CA ILE A 118 0.72 -13.14 -0.67
C ILE A 118 1.77 -12.25 -0.01
N THR A 119 1.39 -11.48 1.00
CA THR A 119 2.24 -10.55 1.72
C THR A 119 1.99 -10.60 3.22
N THR A 120 2.83 -9.92 3.99
CA THR A 120 2.70 -9.78 5.43
C THR A 120 3.27 -8.44 5.89
N ALA A 121 2.76 -7.92 7.00
CA ALA A 121 3.28 -6.70 7.63
C ALA A 121 4.77 -6.84 8.01
N GLU A 122 5.26 -8.06 8.27
CA GLU A 122 6.67 -8.33 8.58
C GLU A 122 7.63 -7.87 7.47
N LEU A 123 7.18 -7.80 6.21
CA LEU A 123 8.00 -7.31 5.09
C LEU A 123 8.26 -5.80 5.19
N LEU A 124 7.32 -5.04 5.77
CA LEU A 124 7.47 -3.60 6.01
C LEU A 124 8.09 -3.31 7.38
N PHE A 125 7.84 -4.19 8.36
CA PHE A 125 8.19 -3.97 9.76
C PHE A 125 8.95 -5.17 10.35
N PRO A 126 10.13 -5.54 9.79
CA PRO A 126 10.85 -6.71 10.23
C PRO A 126 11.20 -6.62 11.72
N GLY A 127 10.89 -7.67 12.49
CA GLY A 127 11.16 -7.78 13.92
C GLY A 127 10.32 -6.87 14.81
N SER A 128 9.30 -6.18 14.28
CA SER A 128 8.52 -5.18 15.03
C SER A 128 7.22 -5.71 15.63
N GLY A 129 6.90 -6.98 15.40
CA GLY A 129 5.72 -7.64 15.98
C GLY A 129 5.84 -7.85 17.49
N ARG A 130 4.72 -7.73 18.21
CA ARG A 130 4.67 -8.11 19.63
C ARG A 130 4.90 -9.62 19.74
N HIS A 131 6.01 -10.03 20.36
CA HIS A 131 6.21 -11.43 20.72
C HIS A 131 5.10 -11.85 21.70
N SER A 132 4.35 -12.90 21.34
CA SER A 132 3.43 -13.54 22.28
C SER A 132 4.25 -14.07 23.45
N LYS A 133 3.86 -13.69 24.68
CA LYS A 133 4.41 -14.30 25.89
C LYS A 133 4.12 -15.81 25.79
N PRO A 134 5.08 -16.71 26.06
CA PRO A 134 4.76 -18.13 26.18
C PRO A 134 3.61 -18.27 27.17
N ALA A 135 2.62 -19.09 26.86
CA ALA A 135 1.59 -19.43 27.83
C ALA A 135 2.33 -19.99 29.06
N ASP A 136 2.16 -19.34 30.21
CA ASP A 136 2.75 -19.78 31.47
C ASP A 136 2.28 -21.23 31.68
N GLY A 137 3.21 -22.19 31.52
CA GLY A 137 2.95 -23.60 31.71
C GLY A 137 2.61 -23.87 33.17
N GLY A 138 1.40 -24.38 33.40
CA GLY A 138 0.98 -24.91 34.69
C GLY A 138 1.63 -26.24 35.04
#